data_AF-A0A9N7VYR3-F1
#
_entry.id   AF-A0A9N7VYR3-F1
#
_cell.length_a   1.000
_cell.length_b   1.000
_cell.length_c   1.000
_cell.angle_alpha   90.00
_cell.angle_beta   90.00
_cell.angle_gamma   90.00
#
_symmetry.space_group_name_H-M   'P 1'
#
loop_
_entity.id
_entity.type
_entity.pdbx_description
1 polymer ?
#
loop_
_entity_poly.entity_id
_entity_poly.type
_entity_poly.pdbx_seq_one_letter_code
_entity_poly.pdbx_strand_id
1 'polypeptide(L)'
;MEDRAGDASPPLEPAQGRQVPPSNDTPPRDEPQTREDLLLYYRHLSLDPNTAYRELLLSESNRKVLCTEGLSGRCYWEVEFEGSVEVAVAYKGLGRSDYYHECAFGCNDKSWSLDLNVNSECFRHNDQETSVPESRSSTVGVYLDYEAGSLTHYCVCDTTLQLMHRVETTFTEPLYPGLWVAGSARLCDLE
;
A
#
# COMPACT_ATOMS: atom_id res chain seq x y z
N MET A 1 17.33 -29.80 -65.18
CA MET A 1 17.14 -30.78 -64.10
C MET A 1 18.22 -30.49 -63.10
N GLU A 2 17.99 -30.06 -61.87
CA GLU A 2 16.89 -29.97 -60.90
C GLU A 2 17.52 -29.06 -59.80
N ASP A 3 16.88 -28.38 -58.85
CA ASP A 3 15.52 -28.08 -58.50
C ASP A 3 15.59 -26.91 -57.51
N ARG A 4 14.56 -26.08 -57.47
CA ARG A 4 14.34 -25.10 -56.39
C ARG A 4 13.93 -25.86 -55.13
N ALA A 5 14.68 -25.69 -54.04
CA ALA A 5 14.16 -25.81 -52.68
C ALA A 5 14.38 -24.42 -52.04
N GLY A 6 13.38 -23.60 -51.73
CA GLY A 6 12.15 -23.95 -51.02
C GLY A 6 12.42 -23.83 -49.52
N ASP A 7 12.79 -22.63 -49.06
CA ASP A 7 13.02 -22.33 -47.64
C ASP A 7 11.68 -22.35 -46.90
N ALA A 8 11.40 -23.45 -46.19
CA ALA A 8 10.23 -23.60 -45.36
C ALA A 8 10.62 -23.31 -43.90
N SER A 9 10.22 -22.15 -43.40
CA SER A 9 10.29 -21.84 -41.97
C SER A 9 9.47 -22.87 -41.17
N PRO A 10 9.90 -23.25 -39.95
CA PRO A 10 9.17 -24.20 -39.12
C PRO A 10 7.83 -23.60 -38.65
N PRO A 11 6.81 -24.43 -38.39
CA PRO A 11 5.51 -23.95 -37.95
C PRO A 11 5.60 -23.35 -36.54
N LEU A 12 4.95 -22.20 -36.35
CA LEU A 12 4.75 -21.56 -35.05
C LEU A 12 3.86 -22.46 -34.18
N GLU A 13 4.36 -22.86 -33.01
CA GLU A 13 3.55 -23.54 -32.00
C GLU A 13 2.34 -22.66 -31.60
N PRO A 14 1.16 -23.26 -31.32
CA PRO A 14 0.02 -22.50 -30.86
C PRO A 14 0.36 -21.86 -29.51
N ALA A 15 0.22 -20.53 -29.43
CA ALA A 15 0.36 -19.78 -28.21
C ALA A 15 -0.49 -20.43 -27.12
N GLN A 16 0.17 -20.96 -26.08
CA GLN A 16 -0.52 -21.43 -24.90
C GLN A 16 -1.35 -20.28 -24.36
N GLY A 17 -2.66 -20.51 -24.23
CA GLY A 17 -3.62 -19.51 -23.80
C GLY A 17 -3.08 -18.79 -22.58
N ARG A 18 -2.99 -17.46 -22.68
CA ARG A 18 -2.58 -16.58 -21.59
C ARG A 18 -3.51 -16.88 -20.42
N GLN A 19 -3.02 -17.64 -19.44
CA GLN A 19 -3.73 -17.80 -18.18
C GLN A 19 -3.81 -16.40 -17.58
N VAL A 20 -5.00 -15.84 -17.58
CA VAL A 20 -5.29 -14.64 -16.80
C VAL A 20 -5.03 -15.04 -15.35
N PRO A 21 -4.11 -14.38 -14.63
CA PRO A 21 -3.96 -14.64 -13.19
C PRO A 21 -5.33 -14.47 -12.54
N PRO A 22 -5.68 -15.26 -11.52
CA PRO A 22 -6.97 -15.10 -10.85
C PRO A 22 -7.11 -13.64 -10.42
N SER A 23 -8.17 -12.99 -10.89
CA SER A 23 -8.49 -11.63 -10.49
C SER A 23 -8.72 -11.64 -8.98
N ASN A 24 -7.85 -11.00 -8.22
CA ASN A 24 -8.00 -10.78 -6.77
C ASN A 24 -9.17 -9.82 -6.43
N ASP A 25 -10.05 -9.54 -7.39
CA ASP A 25 -11.15 -8.57 -7.30
C ASP A 25 -12.35 -9.09 -6.50
N THR A 26 -12.36 -10.38 -6.11
CA THR A 26 -13.41 -10.91 -5.23
C THR A 26 -12.91 -10.92 -3.79
N PRO A 27 -13.44 -10.06 -2.92
CA PRO A 27 -13.02 -10.05 -1.54
C PRO A 27 -13.43 -11.35 -0.82
N PRO A 28 -12.63 -11.83 0.16
CA PRO A 28 -12.95 -13.00 0.96
C PRO A 28 -14.29 -12.80 1.68
N ARG A 29 -15.06 -13.90 1.83
CA ARG A 29 -16.41 -13.89 2.43
C ARG A 29 -16.50 -13.27 3.82
N ASP A 30 -15.39 -13.24 4.55
CA ASP A 30 -15.33 -12.79 5.94
C ASP A 30 -14.69 -11.39 6.10
N GLU A 31 -14.32 -10.73 5.00
CA GLU A 31 -13.76 -9.37 5.02
C GLU A 31 -14.88 -8.31 4.93
N PRO A 32 -14.79 -7.21 5.70
CA PRO A 32 -15.74 -6.11 5.62
C PRO A 32 -15.91 -5.60 4.18
N GLN A 33 -17.17 -5.45 3.74
CA GLN A 33 -17.49 -5.07 2.36
C GLN A 33 -17.89 -3.60 2.23
N THR A 34 -18.32 -3.00 3.34
CA THR A 34 -18.85 -1.64 3.38
C THR A 34 -18.01 -0.77 4.31
N ARG A 35 -18.12 0.55 4.13
CA ARG A 35 -17.47 1.49 5.05
C ARG A 35 -18.03 1.33 6.47
N GLU A 36 -19.33 1.08 6.59
CA GLU A 36 -20.00 0.82 7.86
C GLU A 36 -19.42 -0.40 8.60
N ASP A 37 -19.14 -1.48 7.87
CA ASP A 37 -18.52 -2.69 8.45
C ASP A 37 -17.08 -2.41 8.90
N LEU A 38 -16.32 -1.61 8.13
CA LEU A 38 -14.95 -1.22 8.48
C LEU A 38 -14.90 -0.33 9.72
N LEU A 39 -15.87 0.57 9.88
CA LEU A 39 -15.96 1.46 11.03
C LEU A 39 -16.14 0.69 12.35
N LEU A 40 -16.64 -0.55 12.34
CA LEU A 40 -16.66 -1.42 13.54
C LEU A 40 -15.26 -1.73 14.07
N TYR A 41 -14.24 -1.61 13.22
CA TYR A 41 -12.84 -1.84 13.55
C TYR A 41 -12.06 -0.52 13.65
N TYR A 42 -12.74 0.63 13.68
CA TYR A 42 -12.09 1.92 13.78
C TYR A 42 -11.13 1.97 14.97
N ARG A 43 -9.93 2.49 14.72
CA ARG A 43 -8.93 2.75 15.73
C ARG A 43 -8.50 4.20 15.68
N HIS A 44 -8.66 4.86 16.81
CA HIS A 44 -8.03 6.15 17.05
C HIS A 44 -6.53 5.96 17.17
N LEU A 45 -5.76 6.51 16.22
CA LEU A 45 -4.31 6.39 16.17
C LEU A 45 -3.65 7.72 16.57
N SER A 46 -2.47 7.62 17.19
CA SER A 46 -1.64 8.79 17.50
C SER A 46 -0.28 8.68 16.80
N LEU A 47 0.10 9.76 16.11
CA LEU A 47 1.42 9.89 15.51
C LEU A 47 2.47 10.12 16.61
N ASP A 48 3.60 9.40 16.55
CA ASP A 48 4.70 9.61 17.50
C ASP A 48 5.53 10.84 17.06
N PRO A 49 5.46 11.97 17.79
CA PRO A 49 6.26 13.13 17.46
C PRO A 49 7.76 12.86 17.59
N ASN A 50 8.21 11.87 18.37
CA ASN A 50 9.64 11.53 18.48
C ASN A 50 10.15 10.74 17.27
N THR A 51 9.26 10.02 16.58
CA THR A 51 9.57 9.50 15.23
C THR A 51 9.56 10.62 14.20
N ALA A 52 8.77 11.67 14.39
CA ALA A 52 8.87 12.88 13.57
C ALA A 52 10.17 13.69 13.83
N TYR A 53 10.60 13.83 15.09
CA TYR A 53 11.57 14.86 15.51
C TYR A 53 13.05 14.53 15.31
N ARG A 54 13.43 13.25 15.20
CA ARG A 54 14.85 12.87 15.05
C ARG A 54 15.37 12.84 13.60
N GLU A 55 14.47 12.92 12.61
CA GLU A 55 14.85 13.12 11.19
C GLU A 55 14.51 14.50 10.66
N LEU A 56 14.02 15.41 11.52
CA LEU A 56 13.77 16.80 11.16
C LEU A 56 15.08 17.62 10.93
N LEU A 57 16.25 17.03 11.16
CA LEU A 57 17.57 17.66 11.01
C LEU A 57 18.48 16.78 10.14
N LEU A 58 18.30 16.83 8.81
CA LEU A 58 19.35 17.05 7.79
C LEU A 58 18.87 16.54 6.41
N SER A 59 18.80 17.50 5.47
CA SER A 59 18.52 17.41 4.03
C SER A 59 17.04 17.23 3.61
N GLU A 60 16.48 18.36 3.17
CA GLU A 60 15.34 18.53 2.24
C GLU A 60 14.01 17.85 2.59
N SER A 61 13.53 18.23 3.79
CA SER A 61 12.12 18.55 4.10
C SER A 61 11.25 17.52 4.80
N ASN A 62 11.81 16.55 5.53
CA ASN A 62 11.22 16.05 6.79
C ASN A 62 9.73 15.64 6.76
N ARG A 63 9.39 14.58 6.02
CA ARG A 63 7.98 14.25 5.72
C ARG A 63 7.48 12.94 6.31
N LYS A 64 8.31 12.18 7.05
CA LYS A 64 7.98 10.82 7.51
C LYS A 64 7.64 10.74 9.01
N VAL A 65 6.56 10.04 9.37
CA VAL A 65 6.14 9.78 10.76
C VAL A 65 5.64 8.35 10.92
N LEU A 66 5.79 7.76 12.11
CA LEU A 66 5.18 6.47 12.48
C LEU A 66 4.22 6.68 13.68
N CYS A 67 3.19 5.85 13.77
CA CYS A 67 2.33 5.77 14.95
C CYS A 67 3.06 5.12 16.12
N THR A 68 2.63 5.46 17.35
CA THR A 68 3.20 4.90 18.59
C THR A 68 2.76 3.45 18.83
N GLU A 69 1.58 3.08 18.34
CA GLU A 69 0.94 1.79 18.59
C GLU A 69 1.31 0.76 17.52
N GLY A 70 1.75 -0.42 17.96
CA GLY A 70 1.91 -1.59 17.10
C GLY A 70 0.60 -2.35 16.94
N LEU A 71 0.14 -2.48 15.71
CA LEU A 71 -1.10 -3.15 15.33
C LEU A 71 -0.84 -4.65 15.11
N SER A 72 -1.64 -5.48 15.78
CA SER A 72 -1.53 -6.94 15.75
C SER A 72 -2.90 -7.65 15.70
N GLY A 73 -3.96 -6.91 15.37
CA GLY A 73 -5.33 -7.43 15.23
C GLY A 73 -6.04 -6.79 14.05
N ARG A 74 -7.38 -6.84 14.07
CA ARG A 74 -8.22 -6.11 13.10
C ARG A 74 -8.30 -4.64 13.44
N CYS A 75 -8.02 -3.78 12.48
CA CYS A 75 -8.12 -2.34 12.67
C CYS A 75 -8.35 -1.60 11.35
N TYR A 76 -9.06 -0.50 11.46
CA TYR A 76 -9.36 0.43 10.38
C TYR A 76 -9.02 1.85 10.79
N TRP A 77 -8.43 2.62 9.89
CA TRP A 77 -8.23 4.06 10.05
C TRP A 77 -8.31 4.77 8.70
N GLU A 78 -8.63 6.06 8.73
CA GLU A 78 -8.65 6.91 7.54
C GLU A 78 -7.62 8.03 7.67
N VAL A 79 -6.99 8.37 6.55
CA VAL A 79 -6.04 9.47 6.41
C VAL A 79 -6.57 10.40 5.33
N GLU A 80 -6.87 11.63 5.72
CA GLU A 80 -7.22 12.71 4.80
C GLU A 80 -5.98 13.54 4.51
N PHE A 81 -5.75 13.89 3.25
CA PHE A 81 -4.53 14.57 2.82
C PHE A 81 -4.77 15.66 1.78
N GLU A 82 -3.79 16.53 1.63
CA GLU A 82 -3.68 17.53 0.55
C GLU A 82 -2.26 17.50 0.00
N GLY A 83 -2.12 17.46 -1.32
CA GLY A 83 -0.83 17.28 -1.99
C GLY A 83 -0.54 15.80 -2.25
N SER A 84 0.71 15.38 -2.03
CA SER A 84 1.11 13.97 -2.18
C SER A 84 1.28 13.30 -0.82
N VAL A 85 0.86 12.04 -0.71
CA VAL A 85 1.00 11.24 0.51
C VAL A 85 1.48 9.83 0.18
N GLU A 86 2.33 9.27 1.03
CA GLU A 86 2.52 7.83 1.12
C GLU A 86 1.89 7.35 2.43
N VAL A 87 0.94 6.41 2.33
CA VAL A 87 0.34 5.75 3.49
C VAL A 87 0.91 4.36 3.59
N ALA A 88 1.61 4.08 4.69
CA ALA A 88 2.36 2.86 4.87
C ALA A 88 2.03 2.15 6.17
N VAL A 89 2.38 0.87 6.24
CA VAL A 89 2.58 0.13 7.48
C VAL A 89 3.96 -0.50 7.45
N ALA A 90 4.64 -0.50 8.59
CA ALA A 90 6.01 -1.02 8.69
C ALA A 90 6.26 -1.72 10.02
N TYR A 91 7.18 -2.68 10.03
CA TYR A 91 7.71 -3.18 11.29
C TYR A 91 8.52 -2.10 12.02
N LYS A 92 8.55 -2.18 13.35
CA LYS A 92 9.33 -1.24 14.20
C LYS A 92 10.80 -1.17 13.81
N GLY A 93 11.35 -2.30 13.34
CA GLY A 93 12.73 -2.45 12.90
C GLY A 93 13.04 -1.81 11.55
N LEU A 94 12.09 -1.10 10.91
CA LEU A 94 12.38 -0.22 9.78
C LEU A 94 13.23 0.96 10.27
N GLY A 95 14.54 0.74 10.27
CA GLY A 95 15.53 1.66 10.79
C GLY A 95 15.71 2.90 9.92
N ARG A 96 16.46 3.85 10.48
CA ARG A 96 16.95 5.03 9.79
C ARG A 96 18.33 4.70 9.26
N SER A 97 18.44 4.55 7.96
CA SER A 97 19.69 4.34 7.25
C SER A 97 19.96 5.54 6.35
N ASP A 98 21.24 5.85 6.16
CA ASP A 98 21.68 6.77 5.11
C ASP A 98 21.47 6.19 3.71
N TYR A 99 21.17 4.89 3.62
CA TYR A 99 20.80 4.24 2.38
C TYR A 99 19.27 4.22 2.19
N TYR A 100 18.81 4.90 1.14
CA TYR A 100 17.39 5.02 0.74
C TYR A 100 16.60 3.70 0.80
N HIS A 101 17.12 2.60 0.25
CA HIS A 101 16.41 1.31 0.22
C HIS A 101 16.11 0.74 1.62
N GLU A 102 16.93 1.05 2.63
CA GLU A 102 16.76 0.48 3.96
C GLU A 102 15.71 1.24 4.79
N CYS A 103 15.38 2.48 4.42
CA CYS A 103 14.54 3.37 5.23
C CYS A 103 13.29 3.92 4.52
N ALA A 104 13.24 3.90 3.18
CA ALA A 104 12.07 4.32 2.40
C ALA A 104 10.93 3.29 2.49
N PHE A 105 9.68 3.76 2.58
CA PHE A 105 8.54 2.86 2.63
C PHE A 105 8.38 2.10 1.31
N GLY A 106 8.08 0.81 1.41
CA GLY A 106 7.89 -0.07 0.25
C GLY A 106 9.18 -0.50 -0.46
N CYS A 107 10.32 0.15 -0.24
CA CYS A 107 11.62 -0.23 -0.86
C CYS A 107 12.34 -1.38 -0.14
N ASN A 108 11.68 -2.04 0.82
CA ASN A 108 12.19 -3.15 1.60
C ASN A 108 11.08 -4.16 1.90
N ASP A 109 11.46 -5.30 2.46
CA ASP A 109 10.57 -6.40 2.86
C ASP A 109 9.86 -6.18 4.21
N LYS A 110 10.08 -5.02 4.86
CA LYS A 110 9.55 -4.68 6.20
C LYS A 110 8.45 -3.64 6.17
N SER A 111 8.07 -3.17 4.98
CA SER A 111 7.05 -2.15 4.81
C SER A 111 6.23 -2.35 3.54
N TRP A 112 4.98 -1.90 3.63
CA TRP A 112 4.00 -1.87 2.55
C TRP A 112 3.50 -0.44 2.45
N SER A 113 3.50 0.13 1.25
CA SER A 113 3.22 1.55 1.03
C SER A 113 2.26 1.76 -0.13
N LEU A 114 1.27 2.63 0.07
CA LEU A 114 0.48 3.22 -1.00
C LEU A 114 0.97 4.65 -1.23
N ASP A 115 1.63 4.88 -2.35
CA ASP A 115 2.09 6.19 -2.81
C ASP A 115 1.01 6.83 -3.69
N LEU A 116 0.45 7.94 -3.22
CA LEU A 116 -0.52 8.76 -3.92
C LEU A 116 0.12 10.11 -4.25
N ASN A 117 0.89 10.10 -5.35
CA ASN A 117 1.54 11.28 -5.88
C ASN A 117 0.82 11.75 -7.15
N VAL A 118 0.77 13.06 -7.36
CA VAL A 118 0.10 13.70 -8.51
C VAL A 118 0.59 13.16 -9.86
N ASN A 119 1.82 12.65 -9.91
CA ASN A 119 2.43 12.13 -11.14
C ASN A 119 2.35 10.59 -11.26
N SER A 120 2.11 9.87 -10.17
CA SER A 120 2.08 8.41 -10.16
C SER A 120 1.41 7.90 -8.88
N GLU A 121 0.41 7.05 -9.03
CA GLU A 121 -0.20 6.33 -7.92
C GLU A 121 0.18 4.86 -8.00
N CYS A 122 0.76 4.35 -6.92
CA CYS A 122 1.22 2.96 -6.88
C CYS A 122 1.24 2.38 -5.49
N PHE A 123 1.16 1.06 -5.42
CA PHE A 123 1.50 0.29 -4.25
C PHE A 123 2.93 -0.22 -4.37
N ARG A 124 3.71 -0.14 -3.29
CA ARG A 124 5.11 -0.59 -3.26
C ARG A 124 5.40 -1.49 -2.07
N HIS A 125 6.09 -2.60 -2.33
CA HIS A 125 6.64 -3.51 -1.32
C HIS A 125 7.87 -4.24 -1.88
N ASN A 126 8.93 -4.36 -1.09
CA ASN A 126 10.19 -4.98 -1.49
C ASN A 126 10.74 -4.44 -2.84
N ASP A 127 10.69 -3.12 -3.02
CA ASP A 127 11.11 -2.39 -4.23
C ASP A 127 10.27 -2.69 -5.49
N GLN A 128 9.21 -3.49 -5.34
CA GLN A 128 8.30 -3.83 -6.42
C GLN A 128 7.12 -2.86 -6.42
N GLU A 129 6.92 -2.20 -7.54
CA GLU A 129 5.82 -1.26 -7.76
C GLU A 129 4.65 -1.93 -8.50
N THR A 130 3.44 -1.68 -8.02
CA THR A 130 2.19 -2.11 -8.65
C THR A 130 1.31 -0.89 -8.87
N SER A 131 0.93 -0.61 -10.11
CA SER A 131 -0.01 0.47 -10.41
C SER A 131 -1.36 0.19 -9.76
N VAL A 132 -1.95 1.23 -9.18
CA VAL A 132 -3.28 1.18 -8.55
C VAL A 132 -4.28 1.99 -9.38
N PRO A 133 -5.60 1.76 -9.22
CA PRO A 133 -6.61 2.66 -9.79
C PRO A 133 -6.40 4.10 -9.35
N GLU A 134 -6.71 5.06 -10.21
CA GLU A 134 -6.63 6.49 -9.87
C GLU A 134 -7.58 6.83 -8.72
N SER A 135 -7.05 7.55 -7.73
CA SER A 135 -7.78 8.02 -6.57
C SER A 135 -8.81 9.07 -6.98
N ARG A 136 -10.03 8.94 -6.44
CA ARG A 136 -11.16 9.86 -6.73
C ARG A 136 -11.43 10.83 -5.58
N SER A 137 -10.64 10.77 -4.53
CA SER A 137 -10.79 11.52 -3.28
C SER A 137 -9.44 11.60 -2.57
N SER A 138 -9.25 12.64 -1.76
CA SER A 138 -8.05 12.82 -0.95
C SER A 138 -8.16 12.17 0.43
N THR A 139 -8.83 11.02 0.51
CA THR A 139 -8.96 10.23 1.75
C THR A 139 -8.67 8.76 1.47
N VAL A 140 -7.70 8.22 2.22
CA VAL A 140 -7.32 6.79 2.17
C VAL A 140 -7.84 6.11 3.42
N GLY A 141 -8.60 5.03 3.23
CA GLY A 141 -8.94 4.08 4.28
C GLY A 141 -7.97 2.91 4.25
N VAL A 142 -7.46 2.50 5.40
CA VAL A 142 -6.60 1.33 5.53
C VAL A 142 -7.26 0.33 6.48
N TYR A 143 -7.44 -0.89 6.00
CA TYR A 143 -7.90 -2.01 6.80
C TYR A 143 -6.77 -3.05 6.92
N LEU A 144 -6.47 -3.43 8.15
CA LEU A 144 -5.54 -4.49 8.47
C LEU A 144 -6.31 -5.60 9.19
N ASP A 145 -6.23 -6.82 8.66
CA ASP A 145 -6.54 -8.05 9.40
C ASP A 145 -5.22 -8.79 9.62
N TYR A 146 -4.57 -8.50 10.75
CA TYR A 146 -3.25 -9.04 11.06
C TYR A 146 -3.25 -10.57 11.15
N GLU A 147 -4.28 -11.15 11.76
CA GLU A 147 -4.38 -12.60 11.97
C GLU A 147 -4.65 -13.35 10.66
N ALA A 148 -5.49 -12.77 9.79
CA ALA A 148 -5.73 -13.32 8.45
C ALA A 148 -4.60 -13.01 7.46
N GLY A 149 -3.69 -12.10 7.79
CA GLY A 149 -2.60 -11.70 6.91
C GLY A 149 -3.04 -10.80 5.75
N SER A 150 -4.09 -10.00 5.94
CA SER A 150 -4.65 -9.14 4.89
C SER A 150 -4.39 -7.67 5.21
N LEU A 151 -3.92 -6.91 4.22
CA LEU A 151 -3.83 -5.45 4.28
C LEU A 151 -4.47 -4.88 3.02
N THR A 152 -5.50 -4.06 3.23
CA THR A 152 -6.32 -3.51 2.15
C THR A 152 -6.34 -1.99 2.24
N HIS A 153 -6.08 -1.33 1.11
CA HIS A 153 -6.16 0.11 0.96
C HIS A 153 -7.34 0.49 0.10
N TYR A 154 -8.06 1.53 0.53
CA TYR A 154 -9.22 2.07 -0.16
C TYR A 154 -9.08 3.56 -0.38
N CYS A 155 -9.59 4.05 -1.50
CA CYS A 155 -9.93 5.46 -1.68
C CYS A 155 -11.37 5.66 -1.18
N VAL A 156 -11.55 6.51 -0.18
CA VAL A 156 -12.85 6.78 0.46
C VAL A 156 -13.55 7.92 -0.29
N CYS A 157 -14.63 7.59 -1.01
CA CYS A 157 -15.36 8.50 -1.89
C CYS A 157 -16.78 8.72 -1.36
N ASP A 158 -17.02 9.83 -0.66
CA ASP A 158 -18.27 10.14 0.04
C ASP A 158 -18.74 9.00 0.97
N THR A 159 -19.57 8.09 0.45
CA THR A 159 -20.13 6.92 1.16
C THR A 159 -19.65 5.58 0.59
N THR A 160 -18.81 5.61 -0.43
CA THR A 160 -18.35 4.41 -1.15
C THR A 160 -16.85 4.20 -0.97
N LEU A 161 -16.43 2.95 -1.03
CA LEU A 161 -15.02 2.57 -1.01
C LEU A 161 -14.61 2.10 -2.41
N GLN A 162 -13.51 2.64 -2.91
CA GLN A 162 -12.82 2.12 -4.08
C GLN A 162 -11.61 1.34 -3.61
N LEU A 163 -11.54 0.05 -3.97
CA LEU A 163 -10.35 -0.75 -3.71
C LEU A 163 -9.15 -0.19 -4.50
N MET A 164 -8.08 0.17 -3.79
CA MET A 164 -6.83 0.64 -4.40
C MET A 164 -5.85 -0.52 -4.55
N HIS A 165 -5.60 -1.23 -3.45
CA HIS A 165 -4.72 -2.39 -3.45
C HIS A 165 -5.02 -3.30 -2.26
N ARG A 166 -4.81 -4.61 -2.44
CA ARG A 166 -4.91 -5.61 -1.39
C ARG A 166 -3.71 -6.55 -1.48
N VAL A 167 -3.06 -6.75 -0.34
CA VAL A 167 -1.98 -7.72 -0.20
C VAL A 167 -2.37 -8.79 0.81
N GLU A 168 -2.06 -10.04 0.49
CA GLU A 168 -2.14 -11.17 1.39
C GLU A 168 -0.72 -11.63 1.70
N THR A 169 -0.35 -11.66 2.98
CA THR A 169 0.99 -12.01 3.44
C THR A 169 0.97 -12.47 4.90
N THR A 170 2.07 -13.03 5.39
CA THR A 170 2.19 -13.40 6.81
C THR A 170 3.00 -12.33 7.53
N PHE A 171 2.34 -11.58 8.42
CA PHE A 171 3.02 -10.60 9.26
C PHE A 171 3.76 -11.29 10.42
N THR A 172 5.01 -10.91 10.63
CA THR A 172 5.91 -11.54 11.61
C THR A 172 6.09 -10.72 12.88
N GLU A 173 5.78 -9.42 12.82
CA GLU A 173 5.90 -8.47 13.92
C GLU A 173 4.73 -7.48 13.88
N PRO A 174 4.38 -6.83 15.01
CA PRO A 174 3.38 -5.76 15.00
C PRO A 174 3.70 -4.67 13.97
N LEU A 175 2.66 -4.22 13.28
CA LEU A 175 2.77 -3.20 12.23
C LEU A 175 2.51 -1.81 12.79
N TYR A 176 3.31 -0.85 12.37
CA TYR A 176 3.21 0.55 12.78
C TYR A 176 2.79 1.35 11.54
N PRO A 177 1.61 1.99 11.56
CA PRO A 177 1.22 2.91 10.50
C PRO A 177 2.23 4.03 10.34
N GLY A 178 2.50 4.39 9.10
CA GLY A 178 3.46 5.40 8.72
C GLY A 178 2.91 6.31 7.63
N LEU A 179 3.36 7.57 7.65
CA LEU A 179 3.01 8.54 6.63
C LEU A 179 4.27 9.18 6.09
N TRP A 180 4.34 9.38 4.78
CA TRP A 180 5.19 10.39 4.16
C TRP A 180 4.29 11.46 3.52
N VAL A 181 4.56 12.76 3.72
CA VAL A 181 3.62 13.82 3.31
C VAL A 181 4.30 14.99 2.62
N ALA A 182 3.97 15.24 1.35
CA ALA A 182 4.29 16.48 0.63
C ALA A 182 3.06 17.39 0.55
N GLY A 183 2.80 18.15 1.61
CA GLY A 183 1.60 18.96 1.77
C GLY A 183 1.08 18.84 3.20
N SER A 184 -0.17 18.44 3.38
CA SER A 184 -0.74 18.15 4.69
C SER A 184 -1.43 16.79 4.73
N ALA A 185 -1.44 16.15 5.90
CA ALA A 185 -2.21 14.94 6.14
C ALA A 185 -2.65 14.89 7.60
N ARG A 186 -3.81 14.30 7.86
CA ARG A 186 -4.34 14.06 9.20
C ARG A 186 -5.03 12.70 9.27
N LEU A 187 -4.95 12.09 10.45
CA LEU A 187 -5.80 10.95 10.78
C LEU A 187 -7.22 11.47 11.02
N CYS A 188 -8.21 10.82 10.41
CA CYS A 188 -9.61 11.19 10.59
C CYS A 188 -10.11 10.75 11.96
N ASP A 189 -10.88 11.63 12.60
CA ASP A 189 -11.71 11.28 13.74
C ASP A 189 -13.05 10.77 13.21
N LEU A 190 -13.35 9.50 13.48
CA LEU A 190 -14.52 8.79 12.93
C LEU A 190 -15.55 8.43 14.02
N GLU A 191 -15.40 9.02 15.21
CA GLU A 191 -16.37 8.92 16.32
C GLU A 191 -17.58 9.86 16.18
#